data_AF-A0A7K2Q6Z6-F1
#
_entry.id   AF-A0A7K2Q6Z6-F1
#
_cell.length_a   1.000
_cell.length_b   1.000
_cell.length_c   1.000
_cell.angle_alpha   90.00
_cell.angle_beta   90.00
_cell.angle_gamma   90.00
#
_symmetry.space_group_name_H-M   'P 1'
#
loop_
_entity.id
_entity.type
_entity.pdbx_description
1 polymer ?
#
loop_
_entity_poly.entity_id
_entity_poly.type
_entity_poly.pdbx_seq_one_letter_code
_entity_poly.pdbx_strand_id
1 'polypeptide(L)'
;VGAMTIGMIVFTLVLAGFFDAMATIIGVGTEAKLTDDKGRMPGLSKALFIDGAGGAIGGLTGGSGQTVFVESATGVGEGARTGLASVVTGLFFAACLFFTPITQIVPGEVASAALVVIGAMMMQNARHVDWADTATAIPVFLTVVLMPFTYSITAGVAAGVISYVAIKTAQGKAREIGAFMWALTVIFVVFFAEHPIEAWLGVK
;
A
#
# COMPACT_ATOMS: atom_id res chain seq x y z
N VAL A 1 5.52 12.15 -24.69
CA VAL A 1 4.50 11.48 -23.85
C VAL A 1 3.22 12.27 -23.99
N GLY A 2 2.12 11.67 -24.48
CA GLY A 2 0.85 12.37 -24.65
C GLY A 2 0.19 12.67 -23.31
N ALA A 3 -0.67 13.70 -23.25
CA ALA A 3 -1.38 14.08 -22.02
C ALA A 3 -2.19 12.91 -21.42
N MET A 4 -2.74 12.04 -22.27
CA MET A 4 -3.45 10.82 -21.88
C MET A 4 -2.52 9.82 -21.17
N THR A 5 -1.33 9.56 -21.71
CA THR A 5 -0.34 8.67 -21.08
C THR A 5 0.15 9.22 -19.73
N ILE A 6 0.37 10.53 -19.63
CA ILE A 6 0.74 11.16 -18.36
C ILE A 6 -0.39 11.02 -17.35
N GLY A 7 -1.63 11.25 -17.77
CA GLY A 7 -2.83 11.05 -16.94
C GLY A 7 -2.93 9.63 -16.39
N MET A 8 -2.70 8.62 -17.24
CA MET A 8 -2.73 7.20 -16.83
C MET A 8 -1.63 6.85 -15.82
N ILE A 9 -0.40 7.32 -16.05
CA ILE A 9 0.73 7.09 -15.14
C ILE A 9 0.42 7.73 -13.78
N VAL A 10 -0.02 8.99 -13.77
CA VAL A 10 -0.35 9.71 -12.53
C VAL A 10 -1.50 9.01 -11.80
N PHE A 11 -2.56 8.64 -12.52
CA PHE A 11 -3.70 7.95 -11.93
C PHE A 11 -3.31 6.62 -11.29
N THR A 12 -2.52 5.81 -12.00
CA THR A 12 -2.04 4.51 -11.50
C THR A 12 -1.12 4.68 -10.29
N LEU A 13 -0.21 5.66 -10.30
CA LEU A 13 0.68 5.97 -9.17
C LEU A 13 -0.10 6.46 -7.95
N VAL A 14 -1.13 7.29 -8.15
CA VAL A 14 -1.99 7.78 -7.06
C VAL A 14 -2.78 6.63 -6.45
N LEU A 15 -3.36 5.74 -7.25
CA LEU A 15 -4.06 4.57 -6.72
C LEU A 15 -3.10 3.63 -5.99
N ALA A 16 -1.94 3.33 -6.57
CA ALA A 16 -0.93 2.49 -5.93
C ALA A 16 -0.49 3.07 -4.58
N GLY A 17 -0.15 4.36 -4.53
CA GLY A 17 0.25 5.04 -3.30
C GLY A 17 -0.88 5.14 -2.27
N PHE A 18 -2.13 5.35 -2.71
CA PHE A 18 -3.27 5.39 -1.81
C PHE A 18 -3.50 4.05 -1.10
N PHE A 19 -3.45 2.92 -1.83
CA PHE A 19 -3.61 1.60 -1.23
C PHE A 19 -2.41 1.20 -0.37
N ASP A 20 -1.20 1.54 -0.80
CA ASP A 20 0.02 1.30 -0.04
C ASP A 20 0.00 2.06 1.31
N ALA A 21 -0.30 3.37 1.27
CA ALA A 21 -0.41 4.19 2.48
C ALA A 21 -1.52 3.68 3.40
N MET A 22 -2.69 3.36 2.86
CA MET A 22 -3.80 2.84 3.67
C MET A 22 -3.45 1.50 4.33
N ALA A 23 -2.90 0.55 3.57
CA ALA A 23 -2.51 -0.77 4.08
C ALA A 23 -1.44 -0.64 5.17
N THR A 24 -0.46 0.23 4.95
CA THR A 24 0.63 0.47 5.90
C THR A 24 0.14 1.17 7.17
N ILE A 25 -0.71 2.20 7.07
CA ILE A 25 -1.29 2.87 8.24
C ILE A 25 -2.09 1.89 9.10
N ILE A 26 -2.89 1.03 8.46
CA ILE A 26 -3.67 0.02 9.17
C ILE A 26 -2.74 -1.03 9.81
N GLY A 27 -1.76 -1.55 9.06
CA GLY A 27 -0.83 -2.56 9.57
C GLY A 27 -0.01 -2.06 10.77
N VAL A 28 0.61 -0.88 10.64
CA VAL A 28 1.36 -0.24 11.73
C VAL A 28 0.44 0.11 12.90
N GLY A 29 -0.78 0.58 12.62
CA GLY A 29 -1.78 0.91 13.63
C GLY A 29 -2.25 -0.29 14.46
N THR A 30 -2.43 -1.44 13.81
CA THR A 30 -2.76 -2.71 14.48
C THR A 30 -1.61 -3.17 15.38
N GLU A 31 -0.37 -3.14 14.90
CA GLU A 31 0.82 -3.44 15.73
C GLU A 31 0.98 -2.46 16.89
N ALA A 32 0.61 -1.20 16.69
CA ALA A 32 0.64 -0.17 17.73
C ALA A 32 -0.48 -0.32 18.76
N LYS A 33 -1.45 -1.22 18.53
CA LYS A 33 -2.70 -1.31 19.32
C LYS A 33 -3.43 0.04 19.38
N LEU A 34 -3.38 0.80 18.28
CA LEU A 34 -4.05 2.09 18.13
C LEU A 34 -5.41 1.95 17.44
N THR A 35 -5.77 0.76 16.97
CA THR A 35 -7.09 0.47 16.42
C THR A 35 -8.15 0.44 17.54
N ASP A 36 -9.31 1.02 17.25
CA ASP A 36 -10.50 0.99 18.11
C ASP A 36 -11.00 -0.46 18.32
N ASP A 37 -11.88 -0.68 19.30
CA ASP A 37 -12.46 -2.00 19.67
C ASP A 37 -13.14 -2.70 18.50
N LYS A 38 -13.49 -1.95 17.44
CA LYS A 38 -14.09 -2.44 16.19
C LYS A 38 -13.08 -2.71 15.08
N GLY A 39 -11.78 -2.70 15.38
CA GLY A 39 -10.68 -2.88 14.43
C GLY A 39 -10.51 -1.71 13.45
N ARG A 40 -11.03 -0.52 13.78
CA ARG A 40 -10.96 0.67 12.91
C ARG A 40 -9.80 1.56 13.35
N MET A 41 -9.03 2.07 12.38
CA MET A 41 -7.98 3.05 12.65
C MET A 41 -8.60 4.44 12.89
N PRO A 42 -8.58 4.99 14.11
CA PRO A 42 -9.06 6.35 14.36
C PRO A 42 -8.18 7.36 13.62
N GLY A 43 -8.80 8.32 12.94
CA GLY A 43 -8.06 9.37 12.24
C GLY A 43 -7.40 8.97 10.92
N LEU A 44 -7.79 7.82 10.32
CA LEU A 44 -7.26 7.36 9.02
C LEU A 44 -7.28 8.46 7.93
N SER A 45 -8.35 9.25 7.85
CA SER A 45 -8.44 10.37 6.90
C SER A 45 -7.39 11.46 7.15
N LYS A 46 -7.05 11.76 8.42
CA LYS A 46 -5.99 12.71 8.76
C LYS A 46 -4.61 12.14 8.42
N ALA A 47 -4.40 10.86 8.69
CA ALA A 47 -3.14 10.18 8.36
C ALA A 47 -2.91 10.15 6.84
N LEU A 48 -3.92 9.79 6.05
CA LEU A 48 -3.88 9.83 4.58
C LEU A 48 -3.68 11.25 4.03
N PHE A 49 -4.25 12.26 4.69
CA PHE A 49 -4.04 13.66 4.30
C PHE A 49 -2.59 14.09 4.52
N ILE A 50 -1.98 13.72 5.65
CA ILE A 50 -0.58 14.03 5.95
C ILE A 50 0.35 13.27 4.99
N ASP A 51 0.05 12.00 4.70
CA ASP A 51 0.79 11.19 3.72
C ASP A 51 0.76 11.82 2.32
N GLY A 52 -0.44 12.17 1.81
CA GLY A 52 -0.59 12.85 0.53
C GLY A 52 0.07 14.23 0.49
N ALA A 53 0.03 14.99 1.60
CA ALA A 53 0.74 16.26 1.72
C ALA A 53 2.26 16.04 1.67
N GLY A 54 2.78 15.01 2.32
CA GLY A 54 4.19 14.61 2.26
C GLY A 54 4.61 14.23 0.84
N GLY A 55 3.78 13.47 0.13
CA GLY A 55 3.97 13.13 -1.29
C GLY A 55 4.03 14.37 -2.18
N ALA A 56 3.09 15.31 -2.01
CA ALA A 56 3.05 16.55 -2.77
C ALA A 56 4.27 17.45 -2.50
N ILE A 57 4.67 17.59 -1.23
CA ILE A 57 5.87 18.36 -0.86
C ILE A 57 7.12 17.70 -1.45
N GLY A 58 7.25 16.37 -1.39
CA GLY A 58 8.35 15.63 -2.00
C GLY A 58 8.46 15.87 -3.51
N GLY A 59 7.33 15.84 -4.22
CA GLY A 59 7.29 16.14 -5.65
C GLY A 59 7.66 17.59 -5.98
N LEU A 60 7.22 18.56 -5.17
CA LEU A 60 7.55 19.98 -5.34
C LEU A 60 9.03 20.29 -5.09
N THR A 61 9.66 19.58 -4.16
CA THR A 61 11.10 19.75 -3.85
C THR A 61 12.02 18.99 -4.81
N GLY A 62 11.45 18.34 -5.84
CA GLY A 62 12.20 17.53 -6.81
C GLY A 62 12.66 16.17 -6.27
N GLY A 63 12.17 15.77 -5.10
CA GLY A 63 12.39 14.45 -4.51
C GLY A 63 11.35 13.42 -4.94
N SER A 64 11.50 12.20 -4.43
CA SER A 64 10.45 11.19 -4.54
C SER A 64 9.31 11.49 -3.56
N GLY A 65 8.08 11.12 -3.93
CA GLY A 65 6.93 11.20 -3.03
C GLY A 65 7.23 10.45 -1.74
N GLN A 66 7.14 11.15 -0.61
CA GLN A 66 7.31 10.56 0.71
C GLN A 66 5.99 9.89 1.10
N THR A 67 6.05 8.65 1.59
CA THR A 67 4.88 7.93 2.10
C THR A 67 5.22 7.28 3.44
N VAL A 68 4.19 6.84 4.15
CA VAL A 68 4.29 6.06 5.38
C VAL A 68 5.01 4.73 5.15
N PHE A 69 5.96 4.41 6.02
CA PHE A 69 6.81 3.22 5.90
C PHE A 69 6.32 2.09 6.80
N VAL A 70 6.16 0.90 6.23
CA VAL A 70 5.76 -0.32 6.96
C VAL A 70 6.81 -0.81 7.94
N GLU A 71 8.07 -0.47 7.70
CA GLU A 71 9.19 -0.69 8.61
C GLU A 71 8.96 -0.04 9.97
N SER A 72 8.13 1.01 10.04
CA SER A 72 7.71 1.64 11.30
C SER A 72 7.01 0.66 12.25
N ALA A 73 6.46 -0.45 11.75
CA ALA A 73 5.90 -1.52 12.57
C ALA A 73 6.94 -2.11 13.53
N THR A 74 8.22 -2.18 13.13
CA THR A 74 9.29 -2.69 14.01
C THR A 74 9.54 -1.77 15.20
N GLY A 75 9.65 -0.46 14.96
CA GLY A 75 9.81 0.52 16.04
C GLY A 75 8.59 0.57 16.97
N VAL A 76 7.40 0.37 16.42
CA VAL A 76 6.16 0.21 17.20
C VAL A 76 6.16 -1.08 18.02
N GLY A 77 6.69 -2.17 17.48
CA GLY A 77 6.90 -3.44 18.17
C GLY A 77 7.86 -3.32 19.36
N GLU A 78 8.86 -2.45 19.26
CA GLU A 78 9.78 -2.10 20.35
C GLU A 78 9.19 -1.10 21.38
N GLY A 79 7.96 -0.62 21.16
CA GLY A 79 7.24 0.23 22.10
C GLY A 79 7.09 1.71 21.71
N ALA A 80 7.46 2.10 20.49
CA ALA A 80 7.17 3.46 20.01
C ALA A 80 5.66 3.71 19.93
N ARG A 81 5.19 4.83 20.53
CA ARG A 81 3.75 5.19 20.60
C ARG A 81 3.44 6.66 20.37
N THR A 82 4.42 7.57 20.51
CA THR A 82 4.18 9.03 20.61
C THR A 82 4.69 9.85 19.42
N GLY A 83 5.04 9.21 18.29
CA GLY A 83 5.57 9.88 17.09
C GLY A 83 6.99 10.45 17.23
N LEU A 84 7.50 10.61 18.46
CA LEU A 84 8.87 11.06 18.73
C LEU A 84 9.92 10.18 18.06
N ALA A 85 9.69 8.86 18.03
CA ALA A 85 10.56 7.91 17.33
C ALA A 85 10.68 8.25 15.83
N SER A 86 9.57 8.61 15.18
CA SER A 86 9.56 9.02 13.77
C SER A 86 10.31 10.32 13.55
N VAL A 87 10.18 11.30 14.45
CA VAL A 87 10.91 12.58 14.39
C VAL A 87 12.42 12.37 14.56
N VAL A 88 12.83 11.58 15.56
CA VAL A 88 14.24 11.27 15.81
C VAL A 88 14.82 10.52 14.61
N THR A 89 14.12 9.51 14.10
CA THR A 89 14.53 8.76 12.89
C THR A 89 14.70 9.69 11.69
N GLY A 90 13.76 10.61 11.45
CA GLY A 90 13.85 11.61 10.39
C GLY A 90 15.05 12.56 10.57
N LEU A 91 15.37 12.97 11.80
CA LEU A 91 16.54 13.78 12.10
C LEU A 91 17.85 13.03 11.81
N PHE A 92 17.92 11.75 12.15
CA PHE A 92 19.06 10.90 11.79
C PHE A 92 19.19 10.71 10.27
N PHE A 93 18.08 10.53 9.54
CA PHE A 93 18.11 10.51 8.08
C PHE A 93 18.59 11.83 7.48
N ALA A 94 18.18 12.97 8.06
CA ALA A 94 18.69 14.28 7.66
C ALA A 94 20.19 14.42 7.96
N ALA A 95 20.66 13.92 9.10
CA ALA A 95 22.08 13.90 9.44
C ALA A 95 22.88 12.98 8.48
N CYS A 96 22.29 11.87 8.03
CA CYS A 96 22.89 10.98 7.03
C CYS A 96 23.18 11.67 5.69
N LEU A 97 22.51 12.79 5.36
CA LEU A 97 22.81 13.55 4.14
C LEU A 97 24.25 14.11 4.13
N PHE A 98 24.83 14.41 5.30
CA PHE A 98 26.24 14.81 5.39
C PHE A 98 27.21 13.63 5.14
N PHE A 99 26.73 12.40 5.31
CA PHE A 99 27.49 11.16 5.08
C PHE A 99 27.18 10.51 3.74
N THR A 100 26.43 11.17 2.85
CA THR A 100 26.18 10.73 1.46
C THR A 100 27.44 10.25 0.69
N PRO A 101 28.63 10.87 0.81
CA PRO A 101 29.80 10.34 0.11
C PRO A 101 30.25 8.96 0.61
N ILE A 102 29.94 8.59 1.85
CA ILE A 102 30.24 7.27 2.42
C ILE A 102 29.23 6.23 1.95
N THR A 103 27.96 6.60 1.78
CA THR A 103 26.92 5.66 1.33
C THR A 103 27.16 5.17 -0.11
N GLN A 104 27.84 5.95 -0.95
CA GLN A 104 28.21 5.55 -2.32
C GLN A 104 29.25 4.43 -2.37
N ILE A 105 29.93 4.13 -1.26
CA ILE A 105 30.92 3.04 -1.16
C ILE A 105 30.20 1.69 -0.95
N VAL A 106 28.94 1.70 -0.49
CA VAL A 106 28.18 0.49 -0.20
C VAL A 106 27.72 -0.16 -1.51
N PRO A 107 28.08 -1.42 -1.79
CA PRO A 107 27.62 -2.13 -2.97
C PRO A 107 26.10 -2.32 -2.96
N GLY A 108 25.47 -2.20 -4.15
CA GLY A 108 24.02 -2.35 -4.29
C GLY A 108 23.50 -3.75 -3.92
N GLU A 109 24.37 -4.75 -3.99
CA GLU A 109 24.10 -6.13 -3.57
C GLU A 109 23.75 -6.19 -2.07
N VAL A 110 24.41 -5.36 -1.24
CA VAL A 110 24.13 -5.28 0.20
C VAL A 110 22.72 -4.73 0.45
N ALA A 111 22.33 -3.70 -0.31
CA ALA A 111 20.98 -3.14 -0.23
C ALA A 111 19.92 -4.18 -0.66
N SER A 112 20.19 -4.95 -1.72
CA SER A 112 19.27 -6.00 -2.17
C SER A 112 19.09 -7.12 -1.13
N ALA A 113 20.17 -7.54 -0.46
CA ALA A 113 20.10 -8.52 0.63
C ALA A 113 19.27 -7.99 1.82
N ALA A 114 19.43 -6.71 2.17
CA ALA A 114 18.63 -6.08 3.21
C ALA A 114 17.14 -6.05 2.85
N LEU A 115 16.78 -5.73 1.59
CA LEU A 115 15.39 -5.73 1.12
C LEU A 115 14.72 -7.11 1.20
N VAL A 116 15.47 -8.19 0.94
CA VAL A 116 14.94 -9.56 1.10
C VAL A 116 14.58 -9.85 2.55
N VAL A 117 15.43 -9.44 3.49
CA VAL A 117 15.17 -9.61 4.94
C VAL A 117 13.97 -8.78 5.37
N ILE A 118 13.87 -7.53 4.91
CA ILE A 118 12.73 -6.65 5.20
C ILE A 118 11.43 -7.27 4.65
N GLY A 119 11.43 -7.76 3.41
CA GLY A 119 10.27 -8.46 2.84
C GLY A 119 9.86 -9.70 3.64
N ALA A 120 10.82 -10.48 4.13
CA ALA A 120 10.54 -11.63 5.00
C ALA A 120 9.94 -11.21 6.35
N MET A 121 10.38 -10.09 6.92
CA MET A 121 9.79 -9.53 8.14
C MET A 121 8.35 -9.02 7.89
N MET A 122 8.10 -8.36 6.77
CA MET A 122 6.76 -7.88 6.42
C MET A 122 5.74 -9.02 6.27
N MET A 123 6.16 -10.19 5.77
CA MET A 123 5.32 -11.38 5.67
C MET A 123 4.84 -11.90 7.03
N GLN A 124 5.47 -11.52 8.15
CA GLN A 124 4.98 -11.88 9.48
C GLN A 124 3.56 -11.33 9.74
N ASN A 125 3.20 -10.19 9.15
CA ASN A 125 1.85 -9.62 9.27
C ASN A 125 0.76 -10.51 8.65
N ALA A 126 1.11 -11.41 7.74
CA ALA A 126 0.18 -12.38 7.15
C ALA A 126 -0.43 -13.32 8.21
N ARG A 127 0.16 -13.42 9.41
CA ARG A 127 -0.40 -14.17 10.55
C ARG A 127 -1.72 -13.62 11.07
N HIS A 128 -2.00 -12.34 10.83
CA HIS A 128 -3.22 -11.67 11.30
C HIS A 128 -4.42 -11.94 10.38
N VAL A 129 -4.18 -12.56 9.23
CA VAL A 129 -5.23 -12.96 8.28
C VAL A 129 -5.92 -14.21 8.80
N ASP A 130 -7.25 -14.21 8.80
CA ASP A 130 -8.04 -15.41 9.07
C ASP A 130 -7.99 -16.34 7.84
N TRP A 131 -7.05 -17.29 7.88
CA TRP A 131 -6.88 -18.29 6.82
C TRP A 131 -7.94 -19.39 6.83
N ALA A 132 -8.77 -19.49 7.88
CA ALA A 132 -9.85 -20.47 7.93
C ALA A 132 -11.07 -20.04 7.11
N ASP A 133 -11.30 -18.73 6.97
CA ASP A 133 -12.37 -18.20 6.13
C ASP A 133 -11.94 -18.12 4.65
N THR A 134 -12.50 -19.01 3.83
CA THR A 134 -12.27 -19.03 2.37
C THR A 134 -12.65 -17.70 1.69
N ALA A 135 -13.63 -16.97 2.24
CA ALA A 135 -14.02 -15.67 1.69
C ALA A 135 -12.96 -14.58 1.88
N THR A 136 -12.00 -14.80 2.77
CA THR A 136 -10.91 -13.86 3.07
C THR A 136 -9.56 -14.41 2.59
N ALA A 137 -9.32 -15.72 2.75
CA ALA A 137 -8.08 -16.38 2.37
C ALA A 137 -7.78 -16.34 0.86
N ILE A 138 -8.78 -16.62 0.00
CA ILE A 138 -8.59 -16.61 -1.46
C ILE A 138 -8.24 -15.20 -1.98
N PRO A 139 -8.99 -14.13 -1.60
CA PRO A 139 -8.65 -12.77 -1.99
C PRO A 139 -7.27 -12.31 -1.55
N VAL A 140 -6.88 -12.61 -0.31
CA VAL A 140 -5.56 -12.26 0.22
C VAL A 140 -4.47 -12.99 -0.57
N PHE A 141 -4.64 -14.29 -0.82
CA PHE A 141 -3.70 -15.06 -1.62
C PHE A 141 -3.53 -14.48 -3.03
N LEU A 142 -4.63 -14.16 -3.72
CA LEU A 142 -4.58 -13.54 -5.04
C LEU A 142 -3.86 -12.20 -5.01
N THR A 143 -4.10 -11.38 -3.99
CA THR A 143 -3.42 -10.08 -3.83
C THR A 143 -1.91 -10.24 -3.71
N VAL A 144 -1.45 -11.12 -2.82
CA VAL A 144 -0.02 -11.35 -2.55
C VAL A 144 0.70 -11.92 -3.77
N VAL A 145 0.05 -12.80 -4.53
CA VAL A 145 0.65 -13.47 -5.69
C VAL A 145 0.63 -12.57 -6.92
N LEU A 146 -0.47 -11.86 -7.19
CA LEU A 146 -0.60 -11.07 -8.41
C LEU A 146 0.24 -9.79 -8.39
N MET A 147 0.50 -9.19 -7.22
CA MET A 147 1.34 -8.00 -7.15
C MET A 147 2.75 -8.21 -7.75
N PRO A 148 3.55 -9.22 -7.34
CA PRO A 148 4.84 -9.50 -7.98
C PRO A 148 4.73 -9.94 -9.44
N PHE A 149 3.74 -10.76 -9.79
CA PHE A 149 3.61 -11.29 -11.15
C PHE A 149 3.18 -10.24 -12.18
N THR A 150 2.42 -9.24 -11.74
CA THR A 150 1.95 -8.15 -12.61
C THR A 150 2.83 -6.90 -12.53
N TYR A 151 3.82 -6.89 -11.63
CA TYR A 151 4.65 -5.72 -11.30
C TYR A 151 3.81 -4.46 -10.98
N SER A 152 2.58 -4.66 -10.47
CA SER A 152 1.61 -3.59 -10.22
C SER A 152 0.85 -3.85 -8.92
N ILE A 153 1.05 -2.95 -7.95
CA ILE A 153 0.30 -2.93 -6.69
C ILE A 153 -1.20 -2.83 -7.00
N THR A 154 -1.57 -1.91 -7.89
CA THR A 154 -2.97 -1.65 -8.27
C THR A 154 -3.63 -2.89 -8.85
N ALA A 155 -2.96 -3.63 -9.74
CA ALA A 155 -3.54 -4.84 -10.35
C ALA A 155 -3.73 -5.97 -9.33
N GLY A 156 -2.78 -6.14 -8.40
CA GLY A 156 -2.90 -7.13 -7.34
C GLY A 156 -4.02 -6.81 -6.34
N VAL A 157 -4.10 -5.57 -5.86
CA VAL A 157 -5.20 -5.11 -4.97
C VAL A 157 -6.55 -5.24 -5.68
N ALA A 158 -6.62 -4.83 -6.95
CA ALA A 158 -7.84 -4.90 -7.75
C ALA A 158 -8.37 -6.34 -7.84
N ALA A 159 -7.52 -7.31 -8.18
CA ALA A 159 -7.91 -8.71 -8.24
C ALA A 159 -8.34 -9.28 -6.87
N GLY A 160 -7.66 -8.87 -5.80
CA GLY A 160 -8.06 -9.18 -4.42
C GLY A 160 -9.45 -8.67 -4.07
N VAL A 161 -9.71 -7.38 -4.29
CA VAL A 161 -11.01 -6.77 -3.97
C VAL A 161 -12.15 -7.37 -4.80
N ILE A 162 -11.94 -7.58 -6.10
CA ILE A 162 -12.94 -8.18 -6.99
C ILE A 162 -13.26 -9.61 -6.55
N SER A 163 -12.24 -10.41 -6.24
CA SER A 163 -12.45 -11.80 -5.77
C SER A 163 -13.14 -11.84 -4.42
N TYR A 164 -12.85 -10.92 -3.50
CA TYR A 164 -13.54 -10.80 -2.21
C TYR A 164 -15.04 -10.58 -2.39
N VAL A 165 -15.42 -9.58 -3.20
CA VAL A 165 -16.82 -9.27 -3.47
C VAL A 165 -17.52 -10.41 -4.21
N ALA A 166 -16.85 -11.03 -5.19
CA ALA A 166 -17.39 -12.17 -5.92
C ALA A 166 -17.69 -13.37 -5.00
N ILE A 167 -16.75 -13.74 -4.13
CA ILE A 167 -16.91 -14.89 -3.22
C ILE A 167 -17.98 -14.60 -2.16
N LYS A 168 -17.96 -13.44 -1.50
CA LYS A 168 -18.99 -13.06 -0.51
C LYS A 168 -20.39 -12.99 -1.12
N THR A 169 -20.49 -12.54 -2.37
CA THR A 169 -21.76 -12.51 -3.11
C THR A 169 -22.24 -13.91 -3.43
N ALA A 170 -21.35 -14.80 -3.90
CA ALA A 170 -21.67 -16.20 -4.17
C ALA A 170 -22.10 -16.97 -2.91
N GLN A 171 -21.57 -16.60 -1.74
CA GLN A 171 -21.97 -17.15 -0.43
C GLN A 171 -23.29 -16.57 0.12
N GLY A 172 -23.97 -15.69 -0.63
CA GLY A 172 -25.23 -15.06 -0.20
C GLY A 172 -25.05 -13.96 0.85
N LYS A 173 -23.81 -13.59 1.20
CA LYS A 173 -23.47 -12.58 2.21
C LYS A 173 -23.27 -11.18 1.61
N ALA A 174 -23.91 -10.90 0.48
CA ALA A 174 -23.77 -9.63 -0.26
C ALA A 174 -24.14 -8.38 0.59
N ARG A 175 -25.03 -8.53 1.58
CA ARG A 175 -25.44 -7.45 2.50
C ARG A 175 -24.39 -7.10 3.56
N GLU A 176 -23.42 -7.97 3.82
CA GLU A 176 -22.31 -7.69 4.73
C GLU A 176 -21.20 -6.84 4.07
N ILE A 177 -21.25 -6.71 2.74
CA ILE A 177 -20.29 -5.92 1.97
C ILE A 177 -20.69 -4.45 2.06
N GLY A 178 -19.81 -3.63 2.65
CA GLY A 178 -20.03 -2.18 2.74
C GLY A 178 -20.10 -1.51 1.35
N ALA A 179 -20.88 -0.43 1.25
CA ALA A 179 -21.06 0.32 -0.01
C ALA A 179 -19.73 0.79 -0.64
N PHE A 180 -18.71 1.06 0.19
CA PHE A 180 -17.36 1.42 -0.27
C PHE A 180 -16.66 0.28 -1.03
N MET A 181 -16.77 -0.96 -0.56
CA MET A 181 -16.18 -2.13 -1.26
C MET A 181 -16.85 -2.39 -2.61
N TRP A 182 -18.17 -2.15 -2.69
CA TRP A 182 -18.89 -2.19 -3.97
C TRP A 182 -18.42 -1.10 -4.93
N ALA A 183 -18.31 0.14 -4.46
CA ALA A 183 -17.78 1.24 -5.28
C ALA A 183 -16.36 0.93 -5.79
N LEU A 184 -15.50 0.41 -4.90
CA LEU A 184 -14.13 0.07 -5.23
C LEU A 184 -14.05 -1.08 -6.25
N THR A 185 -14.90 -2.09 -6.11
CA THR A 185 -15.02 -3.19 -7.07
C THR A 185 -15.41 -2.68 -8.44
N VAL A 186 -16.38 -1.76 -8.53
CA VAL A 186 -16.78 -1.16 -9.82
C VAL A 186 -15.61 -0.40 -10.45
N ILE A 187 -14.88 0.41 -9.68
CA ILE A 187 -13.72 1.16 -10.17
C ILE A 187 -12.64 0.20 -10.71
N PHE A 188 -12.33 -0.87 -9.98
CA PHE A 188 -11.32 -1.83 -10.41
C PHE A 188 -11.74 -2.71 -11.58
N VAL A 189 -13.03 -3.03 -11.69
CA VAL A 189 -13.57 -3.69 -12.89
C VAL A 189 -13.42 -2.77 -14.10
N VAL A 190 -13.68 -1.47 -13.95
CA VAL A 190 -13.45 -0.50 -15.04
C VAL A 190 -11.96 -0.40 -15.39
N PHE A 191 -11.07 -0.36 -14.40
CA PHE A 191 -9.61 -0.36 -14.62
C PHE A 191 -9.13 -1.59 -15.39
N PHE A 192 -9.59 -2.79 -15.04
CA PHE A 192 -9.28 -3.99 -15.81
C PHE A 192 -9.97 -4.04 -17.18
N ALA A 193 -11.15 -3.42 -17.29
CA ALA A 193 -11.86 -3.28 -18.55
C ALA A 193 -11.24 -2.22 -19.48
N GLU A 194 -10.35 -1.36 -18.99
CA GLU A 194 -9.72 -0.32 -19.79
C GLU A 194 -8.90 -0.91 -20.95
N HIS A 195 -8.13 -1.99 -20.71
CA HIS A 195 -7.35 -2.67 -21.75
C HIS A 195 -8.21 -3.30 -22.88
N PRO A 196 -9.34 -3.98 -22.61
CA PRO A 196 -10.25 -4.40 -23.67
C PRO A 196 -11.07 -3.24 -24.27
N ILE A 197 -11.34 -2.16 -23.52
CA ILE A 197 -12.03 -0.97 -24.02
C ILE A 197 -11.15 -0.18 -24.99
N GLU A 198 -9.86 0.02 -24.71
CA GLU A 198 -8.88 0.61 -25.63
C GLU A 198 -8.70 -0.24 -26.90
N ALA A 199 -8.69 -1.58 -26.74
CA ALA A 199 -8.67 -2.51 -27.87
C ALA A 199 -9.94 -2.44 -28.73
N TRP A 200 -11.10 -2.13 -28.13
CA TRP A 200 -12.38 -1.94 -28.84
C TRP A 200 -12.54 -0.55 -29.45
N LEU A 201 -12.03 0.50 -28.80
CA LEU A 201 -12.09 1.90 -29.24
C LEU A 201 -10.97 2.29 -30.20
N GLY A 202 -9.95 1.44 -30.37
CA GLY A 202 -8.92 1.59 -31.40
C GLY A 202 -7.97 2.77 -31.20
N VAL A 203 -7.82 3.27 -29.96
CA VAL A 203 -6.87 4.32 -29.63
C VAL A 203 -5.62 3.68 -29.04
N LYS A 204 -4.49 3.79 -29.75
CA LYS A 204 -3.14 3.45 -29.27
C LYS A 204 -2.44 4.70 -28.74
#